data_AF-A0A9E2IN21-F1
#
_entry.id   AF-A0A9E2IN21-F1
#
_cell.length_a   1.000
_cell.length_b   1.000
_cell.length_c   1.000
_cell.angle_alpha   90.00
_cell.angle_beta   90.00
_cell.angle_gamma   90.00
#
_symmetry.space_group_name_H-M   'P 1'
#
loop_
_entity.id
_entity.type
_entity.pdbx_description
1 polymer ?
#
loop_
_entity_poly.entity_id
_entity_poly.type
_entity_poly.pdbx_seq_one_letter_code
_entity_poly.pdbx_strand_id
1 'polypeptide(L)'
;GGLTRTAGAKAAVGVHQFYAATQATSDPAQVMADAQATTARISRHLASMDVDPALWLHALDTPPRALYYFSPAELSQYKLVTTPIATARK
;
A
#
# COMPACT_ATOMS: atom_id res chain seq x y z
N GLY A 1 14.54 4.68 1.85
CA GLY A 1 14.07 3.28 1.68
C GLY A 1 15.17 2.31 2.06
N GLY A 2 14.88 1.01 2.05
CA GLY A 2 15.91 -0.05 2.22
C GLY A 2 16.57 -0.42 0.89
N LEU A 3 17.87 -0.71 0.91
CA LEU A 3 18.63 -1.12 -0.28
C LEU A 3 18.20 -2.49 -0.82
N THR A 4 17.79 -3.39 0.07
CA THR A 4 17.33 -4.74 -0.25
C THR A 4 16.01 -5.01 0.45
N ARG A 5 15.01 -5.49 -0.30
CA ARG A 5 13.67 -5.83 0.22
C ARG A 5 13.30 -7.23 -0.26
N THR A 6 13.03 -8.14 0.66
CA THR A 6 12.70 -9.53 0.36
C THR A 6 11.42 -9.95 1.05
N ALA A 7 10.70 -10.88 0.44
CA ALA A 7 9.55 -11.55 1.05
C ALA A 7 9.65 -13.05 0.77
N GLY A 8 9.31 -13.87 1.76
CA GLY A 8 9.31 -15.33 1.62
C GLY A 8 8.21 -15.81 0.68
N ALA A 9 8.36 -17.01 0.11
CA ALA A 9 7.39 -17.57 -0.84
C ALA A 9 5.97 -17.76 -0.28
N LYS A 10 5.81 -17.80 1.05
CA LYS A 10 4.52 -17.90 1.76
C LYS A 10 4.14 -16.61 2.49
N ALA A 11 4.87 -15.51 2.28
CA ALA A 11 4.56 -14.24 2.91
C ALA A 11 3.27 -13.66 2.32
N ALA A 12 2.45 -13.05 3.18
CA ALA A 12 1.30 -12.26 2.77
C ALA A 12 1.62 -10.79 3.00
N VAL A 13 1.67 -10.01 1.94
CA VAL A 13 1.85 -8.56 1.98
C VAL A 13 0.65 -7.95 1.29
N GLY A 14 0.02 -6.96 1.92
CA GLY A 14 -1.20 -6.37 1.44
C GLY A 14 -1.41 -4.97 1.99
N VAL A 15 -2.45 -4.34 1.47
CA VAL A 15 -2.93 -3.02 1.91
C VAL A 15 -4.40 -3.12 2.28
N HIS A 16 -4.85 -2.17 3.09
CA HIS A 16 -6.25 -1.98 3.41
C HIS A 16 -6.62 -0.52 3.18
N GLN A 17 -7.93 -0.27 3.20
CA GLN A 17 -8.45 1.09 3.21
C GLN A 17 -7.82 1.92 4.32
N PHE A 18 -7.38 3.13 3.98
CA PHE A 18 -7.09 4.15 4.98
C PHE A 18 -8.40 4.79 5.46
N TYR A 19 -8.56 4.86 6.77
CA TYR A 19 -9.64 5.62 7.41
C TYR A 19 -9.02 6.63 8.36
N ALA A 20 -9.32 7.91 8.16
CA ALA A 20 -8.98 8.94 9.13
C ALA A 20 -9.90 8.74 10.35
N ALA A 21 -9.39 8.10 11.40
CA ALA A 21 -10.13 7.93 12.65
C ALA A 21 -10.39 9.31 13.27
N THR A 22 -11.63 9.78 13.17
CA THR A 22 -12.06 11.03 13.79
C THR A 22 -12.46 10.76 15.23
N GLN A 23 -12.03 11.60 16.17
CA GLN A 23 -12.86 11.80 17.37
C GLN A 23 -14.21 12.36 16.90
N ALA A 24 -15.29 12.00 17.60
CA ALA A 24 -16.70 12.13 17.17
C ALA A 24 -17.20 13.57 16.87
N THR A 25 -16.31 14.55 16.77
CA THR A 25 -16.57 15.98 16.59
C THR A 25 -15.83 16.60 15.40
N SER A 26 -15.19 15.81 14.53
CA SER A 26 -14.43 16.37 13.39
C SER A 26 -15.36 16.77 12.23
N ASP A 27 -15.15 17.97 11.66
CA ASP A 27 -15.86 18.46 10.47
C ASP A 27 -15.62 17.53 9.26
N PRO A 28 -16.67 16.95 8.63
CA PRO A 28 -16.51 16.07 7.47
C PRO A 28 -15.65 16.64 6.34
N ALA A 29 -15.69 17.95 6.10
CA ALA A 29 -14.86 18.59 5.07
C ALA A 29 -13.37 18.52 5.42
N GLN A 30 -13.04 18.79 6.68
CA GLN A 30 -11.66 18.68 7.17
C GLN A 30 -11.16 17.24 7.12
N VAL A 31 -12.01 16.29 7.48
CA VAL A 31 -11.66 14.85 7.46
C VAL A 31 -11.33 14.38 6.04
N MET A 32 -12.08 14.85 5.05
CA MET A 32 -11.79 14.57 3.65
C MET A 32 -10.47 15.22 3.21
N ALA A 33 -10.24 16.49 3.57
CA ALA A 33 -8.99 17.18 3.27
C ALA A 33 -7.77 16.46 3.89
N ASP A 34 -7.89 15.98 5.12
CA ASP A 34 -6.85 15.23 5.82
C ASP A 34 -6.57 13.87 5.14
N ALA A 35 -7.61 13.19 4.67
CA ALA A 35 -7.47 11.93 3.93
C ALA A 35 -6.76 12.13 2.58
N GLN A 36 -7.08 13.20 1.86
CA GLN A 36 -6.40 13.57 0.61
C GLN A 36 -4.93 13.94 0.86
N ALA A 37 -4.67 14.77 1.88
CA ALA A 37 -3.31 15.17 2.25
C ALA A 37 -2.46 13.97 2.69
N THR A 38 -3.05 13.05 3.46
CA THR A 38 -2.40 11.81 3.89
C THR A 38 -2.09 10.91 2.71
N THR A 39 -3.03 10.72 1.79
CA THR A 39 -2.82 9.98 0.54
C THR A 39 -1.63 10.56 -0.25
N ALA A 40 -1.59 11.88 -0.45
CA ALA A 40 -0.50 12.53 -1.15
C ALA A 40 0.87 12.39 -0.44
N ARG A 41 0.89 12.32 0.90
CA ARG A 41 2.12 12.06 1.68
C ARG A 41 2.59 10.62 1.50
N ILE A 42 1.69 9.65 1.58
CA ILE A 42 2.00 8.23 1.39
C ILE A 42 2.54 7.99 -0.03
N SER A 43 1.88 8.49 -1.06
CA SER A 43 2.33 8.33 -2.45
C SER A 43 3.74 8.88 -2.68
N ARG A 44 4.04 10.08 -2.14
CA ARG A 44 5.40 10.66 -2.21
C ARG A 44 6.42 9.84 -1.43
N HIS A 45 6.03 9.30 -0.27
CA HIS A 45 6.91 8.46 0.52
C HIS A 45 7.24 7.14 -0.20
N LEU A 46 6.25 6.47 -0.80
CA LEU A 46 6.46 5.29 -1.65
C LEU A 46 7.45 5.60 -2.78
N ALA A 47 7.23 6.69 -3.51
CA ALA A 47 8.15 7.12 -4.58
C ALA A 47 9.58 7.35 -4.07
N SER A 48 9.74 7.99 -2.90
CA SER A 48 11.06 8.21 -2.28
C SER A 48 11.79 6.93 -1.87
N MET A 49 11.07 5.81 -1.79
CA MET A 49 11.62 4.48 -1.50
C MET A 49 11.85 3.65 -2.77
N ASP A 50 11.66 4.22 -3.96
CA ASP A 50 11.57 3.47 -5.23
C ASP A 50 10.57 2.31 -5.13
N VAL A 51 9.42 2.60 -4.52
CA VAL A 51 8.20 1.79 -4.57
C VAL A 51 7.24 2.51 -5.49
N ASP A 52 6.62 1.80 -6.44
CA ASP A 52 5.65 2.40 -7.34
C ASP A 52 4.40 2.86 -6.53
N PRO A 53 4.11 4.17 -6.49
CA PRO A 53 2.96 4.69 -5.76
C PRO A 53 1.61 4.18 -6.27
N ALA A 54 1.53 3.65 -7.49
CA ALA A 54 0.31 3.09 -8.05
C ALA A 54 -0.24 1.92 -7.22
N LEU A 55 0.59 1.25 -6.41
CA LEU A 55 0.10 0.22 -5.48
C LEU A 55 -0.94 0.77 -4.49
N TRP A 56 -0.87 2.07 -4.19
CA TRP A 56 -1.78 2.71 -3.24
C TRP A 56 -3.22 2.78 -3.77
N LEU A 57 -3.42 2.65 -5.08
CA LEU A 57 -4.76 2.52 -5.66
C LEU A 57 -5.50 1.30 -5.10
N HIS A 58 -4.80 0.18 -4.87
CA HIS A 58 -5.41 -0.99 -4.23
C HIS A 58 -5.89 -0.68 -2.82
N ALA A 59 -5.17 0.15 -2.06
CA ALA A 59 -5.61 0.57 -0.74
C ALA A 59 -6.89 1.42 -0.83
N LEU A 60 -6.96 2.34 -1.79
CA LEU A 60 -8.09 3.24 -1.99
C LEU A 60 -9.35 2.52 -2.50
N ASP A 61 -9.17 1.49 -3.33
CA ASP A 61 -10.27 0.67 -3.89
C ASP A 61 -10.73 -0.44 -2.93
N THR A 62 -9.91 -0.80 -1.92
CA THR A 62 -10.27 -1.84 -0.95
C THR A 62 -11.41 -1.37 -0.04
N PRO A 63 -12.54 -2.11 0.03
CA PRO A 63 -13.64 -1.76 0.92
C PRO A 63 -13.28 -1.83 2.42
N PRO A 64 -14.08 -1.20 3.29
CA PRO A 64 -13.94 -1.36 4.74
C PRO A 64 -13.97 -2.85 5.14
N ARG A 65 -13.14 -3.22 6.12
CA ARG A 65 -13.02 -4.60 6.64
C ARG A 65 -12.52 -5.64 5.63
N ALA A 66 -11.90 -5.20 4.54
CA ALA A 66 -11.21 -6.05 3.58
C ALA A 66 -9.69 -5.76 3.54
N LEU A 67 -8.94 -6.70 2.95
CA LEU A 67 -7.52 -6.58 2.67
C LEU A 67 -7.29 -6.99 1.20
N TYR A 68 -6.54 -6.17 0.48
CA TYR A 68 -6.00 -6.56 -0.82
C TYR A 68 -4.61 -7.15 -0.62
N TYR A 69 -4.39 -8.38 -1.08
CA TYR A 69 -3.12 -9.07 -0.99
C TYR A 69 -2.42 -9.08 -2.35
N PHE A 70 -1.16 -8.65 -2.37
CA PHE A 70 -0.35 -8.65 -3.58
C PHE A 70 0.13 -10.06 -3.90
N SER A 71 0.02 -10.44 -5.17
CA SER A 71 0.71 -11.61 -5.70
C SER A 71 2.24 -11.40 -5.75
N PRO A 72 3.04 -12.48 -5.84
CA PRO A 72 4.49 -12.37 -6.04
C PRO A 72 4.90 -11.51 -7.25
N ALA A 73 4.08 -11.54 -8.31
CA ALA A 73 4.29 -10.72 -9.50
C ALA A 73 4.08 -9.24 -9.19
N GLU A 74 2.99 -8.89 -8.49
CA GLU A 74 2.70 -7.51 -8.08
C GLU A 74 3.72 -6.96 -7.08
N LEU A 75 4.23 -7.80 -6.16
CA LEU A 75 5.32 -7.39 -5.27
C LEU A 75 6.57 -6.95 -6.05
N SER A 76 6.86 -7.61 -7.17
CA SER A 76 7.97 -7.26 -8.04
C SER A 76 7.64 -6.03 -8.90
N GLN A 77 6.44 -6.01 -9.50
CA GLN A 77 5.95 -4.92 -10.35
C GLN A 77 5.93 -3.57 -9.61
N TYR A 78 5.37 -3.54 -8.39
CA TYR A 78 5.34 -2.34 -7.57
C TYR A 78 6.65 -2.08 -6.82
N LYS A 79 7.68 -2.90 -7.04
CA LYS A 79 9.00 -2.80 -6.40
C LYS A 79 8.93 -2.88 -4.86
N LEU A 80 7.98 -3.64 -4.32
CA LEU A 80 7.94 -3.96 -2.89
C LEU A 80 9.06 -4.93 -2.50
N VAL A 81 9.51 -5.76 -3.44
CA VAL A 81 10.73 -6.56 -3.34
C VAL A 81 11.77 -6.11 -4.37
N THR A 82 13.05 -6.20 -4.01
CA THR A 82 14.17 -5.86 -4.91
C THR A 82 14.64 -7.05 -5.74
N THR A 83 14.25 -8.26 -5.36
CA THR A 83 14.54 -9.50 -6.09
C THR A 83 13.23 -10.25 -6.31
N PRO A 84 12.93 -10.69 -7.55
CA PRO A 84 11.73 -11.47 -7.82
C PRO A 84 11.65 -12.72 -6.95
N ILE A 85 10.46 -12.99 -6.41
CA ILE A 85 10.20 -14.20 -5.64
C ILE A 85 10.00 -15.34 -6.63
N ALA A 86 10.82 -16.39 -6.54
CA ALA A 86 10.64 -17.59 -7.34
C ALA A 86 9.28 -18.24 -6.99
N THR A 87 8.37 -18.27 -7.96
CA THR A 87 7.11 -19.01 -7.84
C THR A 87 7.35 -20.46 -8.23
N ALA A 88 6.79 -21.40 -7.46
CA ALA A 88 6.78 -22.80 -7.87
C ALA A 88 5.99 -22.94 -9.18
N ARG A 89 6.55 -23.60 -10.20
CA ARG A 89 5.75 -24.02 -11.35
C ARG A 89 4.70 -25.01 -10.85
N LYS A 90 3.44 -24.77 -11.16
CA LYS A 90 2.36 -25.75 -10.99
C LYS A 90 2.58 -26.93 -11.92
#